data_AF-A0A258R7I2-F1
#
_entry.id   AF-A0A258R7I2-F1
#
_cell.length_a   1.000
_cell.length_b   1.000
_cell.length_c   1.000
_cell.angle_alpha   90.00
_cell.angle_beta   90.00
_cell.angle_gamma   90.00
#
_symmetry.space_group_name_H-M   'P 1'
#
loop_
_entity.id
_entity.type
_entity.pdbx_description
1 polymer ?
#
loop_
_entity_poly.entity_id
_entity_poly.type
_entity_poly.pdbx_seq_one_letter_code
_entity_poly.pdbx_strand_id
1 'polypeptide(L)'
;GDPVPEHIEMARSTDDEKQSQLARLHAFWEQHAAESPAMLQRLQQAAIDQHNVFEVLMDAVRVCSLGQITRALFEVGGQYRRSM
;
A
#
# COMPACT_ATOMS: atom_id res chain seq x y z
N GLY A 1 38.26 -11.76 26.16
CA GLY A 1 37.20 -11.47 25.18
C GLY A 1 36.20 -10.60 25.88
N ASP A 2 35.72 -9.55 25.20
CA ASP A 2 34.74 -8.65 25.80
C ASP A 2 33.46 -9.40 26.19
N PRO A 3 32.83 -9.04 27.32
CA PRO A 3 31.61 -9.69 27.78
C PRO A 3 30.46 -9.42 26.79
N VAL A 4 29.77 -10.48 26.39
CA VAL A 4 28.54 -10.38 25.61
C VAL A 4 27.43 -9.86 26.55
N PRO A 5 26.69 -8.80 26.18
CA PRO A 5 25.59 -8.30 27.01
C PRO A 5 24.53 -9.37 27.25
N GLU A 6 24.11 -9.58 28.50
CA GLU A 6 23.06 -10.54 28.87
C GLU A 6 21.68 -10.17 28.31
N HIS A 7 21.46 -8.89 27.97
CA HIS A 7 20.21 -8.41 27.40
C HIS A 7 20.49 -7.50 26.20
N ILE A 8 19.98 -7.90 25.03
CA ILE A 8 20.02 -7.11 23.80
C ILE A 8 18.64 -6.46 23.63
N GLU A 9 18.60 -5.13 23.66
CA GLU A 9 17.37 -4.39 23.38
C GLU A 9 16.90 -4.64 21.95
N MET A 10 15.62 -5.00 21.79
CA MET A 10 15.05 -5.29 20.49
C MET A 10 14.34 -4.06 19.92
N ALA A 11 14.74 -3.63 18.71
CA ALA A 11 13.95 -2.66 17.96
C ALA A 11 12.62 -3.30 17.51
N ARG A 12 11.51 -2.76 18.03
CA ARG A 12 10.12 -3.17 17.77
C ARG A 12 9.25 -1.93 17.67
N SER A 13 8.19 -2.00 16.87
CA SER A 13 7.18 -0.96 16.88
C SER A 13 6.36 -1.01 18.16
N THR A 14 6.07 0.17 18.70
CA THR A 14 5.16 0.39 19.82
C THR A 14 3.71 0.24 19.37
N ASP A 15 2.79 0.06 20.31
CA ASP A 15 1.37 0.01 19.97
C ASP A 15 0.83 1.38 19.53
N ASP A 16 1.34 2.47 20.09
CA ASP A 16 0.98 3.83 19.69
C ASP A 16 1.36 4.11 18.23
N GLU A 17 2.51 3.64 17.76
CA GLU A 17 2.89 3.73 16.35
C GLU A 17 1.91 2.98 15.44
N LYS A 18 1.47 1.78 15.85
CA LYS A 18 0.47 1.01 15.08
C LYS A 18 -0.86 1.75 15.02
N GLN A 19 -1.35 2.28 16.15
CA GLN A 19 -2.59 3.04 16.21
C GLN A 19 -2.50 4.32 15.36
N SER A 20 -1.36 5.01 15.40
CA SER A 20 -1.09 6.18 14.55
C SER A 20 -1.18 5.84 13.07
N GLN A 21 -0.61 4.71 12.63
CA GLN A 21 -0.71 4.27 11.23
C GLN A 21 -2.16 3.98 10.81
N LEU A 22 -2.96 3.34 11.67
CA LEU A 22 -4.38 3.09 11.41
C LEU A 22 -5.17 4.39 11.30
N ALA A 23 -5.00 5.30 12.26
CA ALA A 23 -5.70 6.58 12.27
C ALA A 23 -5.40 7.41 11.00
N ARG A 24 -4.11 7.49 10.61
CA ARG A 24 -3.70 8.19 9.39
C ARG A 24 -4.25 7.53 8.12
N LEU A 25 -4.33 6.20 8.09
CA LEU A 25 -4.92 5.46 6.96
C LEU A 25 -6.41 5.77 6.83
N HIS A 26 -7.17 5.72 7.92
CA HIS A 26 -8.60 6.04 7.93
C HIS A 26 -8.86 7.49 7.51
N ALA A 27 -8.11 8.45 8.06
CA ALA A 27 -8.24 9.85 7.67
C ALA A 27 -7.93 10.07 6.17
N PHE A 28 -6.92 9.38 5.63
CA PHE A 28 -6.61 9.44 4.20
C PHE A 28 -7.74 8.86 3.34
N TRP A 29 -8.36 7.75 3.75
CA TRP A 29 -9.52 7.19 3.06
C TRP A 29 -10.72 8.13 3.08
N GLU A 30 -11.03 8.74 4.23
CA GLU A 30 -12.12 9.71 4.35
C GLU A 30 -11.89 10.94 3.47
N GLN A 31 -10.67 11.49 3.49
CA GLN A 31 -10.29 12.65 2.68
C GLN A 31 -10.47 12.40 1.18
N HIS A 32 -10.18 11.19 0.69
CA HIS A 32 -10.19 10.87 -0.74
C HIS A 32 -11.34 9.93 -1.14
N ALA A 33 -12.39 9.81 -0.32
CA ALA A 33 -13.50 8.89 -0.55
C ALA A 33 -14.21 9.13 -1.90
N ALA A 34 -14.30 10.38 -2.35
CA ALA A 34 -14.94 10.74 -3.61
C ALA A 34 -14.08 10.45 -4.85
N GLU A 35 -12.75 10.56 -4.74
CA GLU A 35 -11.83 10.46 -5.87
C GLU A 35 -11.27 9.04 -6.06
N SER A 36 -11.06 8.32 -4.95
CA SER A 36 -10.40 7.02 -4.95
C SER A 36 -11.08 5.96 -5.85
N PRO A 37 -12.42 5.83 -5.93
CA PRO A 37 -13.03 4.80 -6.77
C PRO A 37 -12.75 4.99 -8.27
N ALA A 38 -12.88 6.23 -8.76
CA ALA A 38 -12.63 6.56 -10.16
C ALA A 38 -11.15 6.39 -10.52
N MET A 39 -10.24 6.75 -9.60
CA MET A 39 -8.81 6.59 -9.79
C MET A 39 -8.39 5.12 -9.83
N LEU A 40 -8.93 4.28 -8.95
CA LEU A 40 -8.68 2.83 -8.98
C LEU A 40 -9.19 2.20 -10.28
N GLN A 41 -10.34 2.63 -10.78
CA GLN A 41 -10.86 2.16 -12.06
C GLN A 41 -9.96 2.60 -13.23
N ARG A 42 -9.47 3.84 -13.25
CA ARG A 42 -8.50 4.32 -14.25
C ARG A 42 -7.21 3.49 -14.22
N LEU A 43 -6.71 3.15 -13.03
CA LEU A 43 -5.51 2.34 -12.86
C LEU A 43 -5.71 0.91 -13.41
N GLN A 44 -6.85 0.29 -13.10
CA GLN A 44 -7.22 -1.02 -13.63
C GLN A 44 -7.32 -0.99 -15.17
N GLN A 45 -7.99 0.02 -15.71
CA GLN A 45 -8.17 0.16 -17.15
C GLN A 45 -6.83 0.34 -17.87
N ALA A 46 -5.90 1.12 -17.31
CA ALA A 46 -4.56 1.28 -17.89
C ALA A 46 -3.80 -0.06 -17.95
N ALA A 47 -3.96 -0.93 -16.96
CA ALA A 47 -3.37 -2.27 -16.99
C ALA A 47 -4.03 -3.19 -18.03
N ILE A 48 -5.36 -3.14 -18.14
CA ILE A 48 -6.13 -3.90 -19.15
C ILE A 48 -5.74 -3.49 -20.57
N ASP A 49 -5.64 -2.18 -20.82
CA ASP A 49 -5.35 -1.60 -22.13
C ASP A 49 -3.85 -1.60 -22.48
N GLN A 50 -3.00 -2.22 -21.63
CA GLN A 50 -1.54 -2.28 -21.80
C GLN A 50 -0.87 -0.90 -21.93
N HIS A 51 -1.45 0.12 -21.26
CA HIS A 51 -0.85 1.44 -21.16
C HIS A 51 0.26 1.49 -20.10
N ASN A 52 0.94 2.64 -20.00
CA ASN A 52 1.93 2.87 -18.96
C ASN A 52 1.27 2.98 -17.57
N VAL A 53 1.22 1.86 -16.84
CA VAL A 53 0.64 1.80 -15.49
C VAL A 53 1.37 2.72 -14.51
N PHE A 54 2.69 2.89 -14.65
CA PHE A 54 3.48 3.72 -13.74
C PHE A 54 3.10 5.21 -13.86
N GLU A 55 2.75 5.67 -15.05
CA GLU A 55 2.24 7.02 -15.25
C GLU A 55 0.94 7.26 -14.46
N VAL A 56 0.00 6.32 -14.52
CA VAL A 56 -1.25 6.41 -13.75
C VAL A 56 -1.00 6.25 -12.25
N LEU A 57 0.00 5.48 -11.84
CA LEU A 57 0.40 5.37 -10.43
C LEU A 57 0.82 6.71 -9.82
N MET A 58 1.48 7.60 -10.59
CA MET A 58 1.88 8.93 -10.11
C MET A 58 0.69 9.79 -9.68
N ASP A 59 -0.47 9.59 -10.31
CA ASP A 59 -1.73 10.21 -9.91
C ASP A 59 -2.40 9.40 -8.79
N ALA A 60 -2.43 8.07 -8.92
CA ALA A 60 -3.16 7.20 -8.00
C ALA A 60 -2.68 7.30 -6.55
N VAL A 61 -1.37 7.39 -6.32
CA VAL A 61 -0.81 7.48 -4.96
C VAL A 61 -1.21 8.73 -4.19
N ARG A 62 -1.76 9.76 -4.88
CA ARG A 62 -2.24 10.98 -4.24
C ARG A 62 -3.58 10.81 -3.54
N VAL A 63 -4.38 9.81 -3.96
CA VAL A 63 -5.76 9.62 -3.52
C VAL A 63 -6.09 8.17 -3.14
N CYS A 64 -5.19 7.23 -3.41
CA CYS A 64 -5.33 5.80 -3.11
C CYS A 64 -4.16 5.31 -2.25
N SER A 65 -4.48 4.60 -1.17
CA SER A 65 -3.49 3.95 -0.31
C SER A 65 -2.84 2.75 -1.02
N LEU A 66 -1.66 2.34 -0.52
CA LEU A 66 -0.93 1.18 -1.05
C LEU A 66 -1.81 -0.08 -1.16
N GLY A 67 -2.59 -0.39 -0.11
CA GLY A 67 -3.46 -1.56 -0.10
C GLY A 67 -4.59 -1.50 -1.14
N GLN A 68 -5.19 -0.33 -1.36
CA GLN A 68 -6.20 -0.13 -2.40
C GLN A 68 -5.61 -0.36 -3.80
N ILE A 69 -4.42 0.20 -4.06
CA ILE A 69 -3.70 0.06 -5.33
C ILE A 69 -3.35 -1.41 -5.59
N THR A 70 -2.73 -2.08 -4.63
CA THR A 70 -2.32 -3.48 -4.77
C THR A 70 -3.52 -4.38 -5.06
N ARG A 71 -4.64 -4.20 -4.35
CA ARG A 71 -5.84 -4.99 -4.56
C ARG A 71 -6.46 -4.76 -5.94
N ALA A 72 -6.55 -3.51 -6.37
CA ALA A 72 -7.05 -3.18 -7.71
C ALA A 72 -6.20 -3.82 -8.82
N LEU A 73 -4.87 -3.82 -8.69
CA LEU A 73 -3.98 -4.46 -9.66
C LEU A 73 -4.07 -6.00 -9.62
N PHE A 74 -4.35 -6.60 -8.46
CA PHE A 74 -4.58 -8.05 -8.38
C PHE A 74 -5.85 -8.49 -9.11
N GLU A 75 -6.88 -7.65 -9.16
CA GLU A 75 -8.15 -7.96 -9.84
C GLU A 75 -7.99 -8.06 -11.37
N VAL A 76 -7.00 -7.35 -11.95
CA VAL A 76 -6.78 -7.31 -13.41
C VAL A 76 -5.48 -7.97 -13.88
N GLY A 77 -4.44 -8.00 -13.04
CA GLY A 77 -3.12 -8.56 -13.36
C GLY A 77 -2.84 -9.92 -12.72
N GLY A 78 -3.72 -10.37 -11.83
CA GLY A 78 -3.51 -11.57 -11.02
C GLY A 78 -2.48 -11.37 -9.91
N GLN A 79 -2.31 -12.42 -9.11
CA GLN A 79 -1.32 -12.46 -8.04
C GLN A 79 -0.14 -13.32 -8.47
N TYR A 80 1.05 -13.01 -7.94
CA TYR A 80 2.20 -13.86 -8.14
C TYR A 80 1.92 -15.29 -7.65
N ARG A 81 2.00 -16.25 -8.56
CA ARG A 81 1.93 -17.67 -8.25
C ARG A 81 3.34 -18.21 -8.11
N ARG A 82 3.72 -18.61 -6.90
CA ARG A 82 4.99 -19.32 -6.66
C ARG A 82 5.02 -20.60 -7.49
N SER A 83 6.03 -20.76 -8.33
CA SER A 83 6.40 -22.05 -8.90
C SER A 83 7.20 -22.82 -7.85
N MET A 84 6.77 -24.05 -7.54
CA MET A 84 7.64 -25.03 -6.87
C MET A 84 8.61 -25.63 -7.88
#